data_AF-A0AA39TJQ9-F1
#
_entry.id   AF-A0AA39TJQ9-F1
#
_cell.length_a   1.000
_cell.length_b   1.000
_cell.length_c   1.000
_cell.angle_alpha   90.00
_cell.angle_beta   90.00
_cell.angle_gamma   90.00
#
_symmetry.space_group_name_H-M   'P 1'
#
loop_
_entity.id
_entity.type
_entity.pdbx_description
1 polymer ?
#
loop_
_entity_poly.entity_id
_entity_poly.type
_entity_poly.pdbx_seq_one_letter_code
_entity_poly.pdbx_strand_id
1 'polypeptide(L)'
;MVVPHFGDYIAFKLDPVASLKYLKDAEVTKACEALKTTIYVSCVTHLFCFPLPGVEYISVSMTLASQGLPNGQPDHFILPDMAVPILPSNFNPLAQPPLNRTQPLPWPDCYHPTLTATHCHIRNDLIVGDPWLNPKYQTRTAFGELPLTRCGA
;
A
#
# COMPACT_ATOMS: atom_id res chain seq x y z
N MET A 1 12.99 6.69 -3.17
CA MET A 1 11.62 6.32 -2.78
C MET A 1 11.59 6.17 -1.26
N VAL A 2 10.69 6.89 -0.57
CA VAL A 2 10.52 6.72 0.87
C VAL A 2 9.87 5.36 1.13
N VAL A 3 10.41 4.58 2.06
CA VAL A 3 9.83 3.28 2.46
C VAL A 3 8.38 3.50 2.89
N PRO A 4 7.40 2.79 2.29
CA PRO A 4 5.99 3.00 2.60
C PRO A 4 5.67 2.41 3.98
N HIS A 5 4.81 3.11 4.70
CA HIS A 5 4.36 2.70 6.03
C HIS A 5 3.00 1.97 5.93
N PHE A 6 2.63 1.30 7.01
CA PHE A 6 1.29 0.72 7.14
C PHE A 6 0.20 1.76 6.85
N GLY A 7 -0.77 1.40 5.99
CA GLY A 7 -1.87 2.26 5.58
C GLY A 7 -1.53 3.27 4.48
N ASP A 8 -0.26 3.40 4.09
CA ASP A 8 0.12 4.28 2.99
C ASP A 8 -0.41 3.73 1.66
N TYR A 9 -0.90 4.66 0.83
CA TYR A 9 -1.21 4.38 -0.55
C TYR A 9 -0.03 4.66 -1.44
N ILE A 10 0.31 3.68 -2.27
CA ILE A 10 1.40 3.81 -3.23
C ILE A 10 0.89 3.53 -4.64
N ALA A 11 1.31 4.37 -5.58
CA ALA A 11 1.22 4.10 -7.00
C ALA A 11 2.59 3.61 -7.47
N PHE A 12 2.65 2.42 -8.07
CA PHE A 12 3.89 1.80 -8.50
C PHE A 12 3.75 1.10 -9.85
N LYS A 13 4.88 0.82 -10.48
CA LYS A 13 4.96 -0.03 -11.68
C LYS A 13 5.81 -1.25 -11.34
N LEU A 14 5.41 -2.40 -11.85
CA LEU A 14 6.21 -3.61 -11.75
C LEU A 14 7.37 -3.54 -12.76
N ASP A 15 8.55 -3.98 -12.35
CA ASP A 15 9.68 -4.25 -13.24
C ASP A 15 9.76 -5.78 -13.46
N PRO A 16 9.15 -6.30 -14.54
CA PRO A 16 9.08 -7.74 -14.77
C PRO A 16 10.46 -8.35 -15.04
N VAL A 17 11.39 -7.55 -15.61
CA VAL A 17 12.75 -8.00 -15.91
C VAL A 17 13.52 -8.17 -14.61
N ALA A 18 13.51 -7.17 -13.72
CA ALA A 18 14.16 -7.27 -12.42
C ALA A 18 13.53 -8.38 -11.56
N SER A 19 12.19 -8.50 -11.58
CA SER A 19 11.46 -9.49 -10.77
C SER A 19 11.82 -10.93 -11.14
N LEU A 20 12.05 -11.21 -12.43
CA LEU A 20 12.30 -12.56 -12.94
C LEU A 20 13.76 -12.82 -13.34
N LYS A 21 14.66 -11.85 -13.12
CA LYS A 21 16.10 -11.96 -13.41
C LYS A 21 16.75 -13.20 -12.78
N TYR A 22 16.28 -13.62 -11.62
CA TYR A 22 16.82 -14.77 -10.89
C TYR A 22 16.62 -16.11 -11.62
N LEU A 23 15.65 -16.20 -12.54
CA LEU A 23 15.39 -17.41 -13.33
C LEU A 23 16.50 -17.68 -14.37
N LYS A 24 17.30 -16.66 -14.73
CA LYS A 24 18.41 -16.75 -15.70
C LYS A 24 18.01 -17.39 -17.04
N ASP A 25 16.79 -17.09 -17.49
CA ASP A 25 16.22 -17.59 -18.73
C ASP A 25 16.08 -16.46 -19.75
N ALA A 26 16.67 -16.64 -20.93
CA ALA A 26 16.67 -15.66 -22.01
C ALA A 26 15.29 -15.50 -22.67
N GLU A 27 14.50 -16.57 -22.76
CA GLU A 27 13.14 -16.52 -23.31
C GLU A 27 12.21 -15.74 -22.37
N VAL A 28 12.30 -16.02 -21.06
CA VAL A 28 11.55 -15.29 -20.03
C VAL A 28 11.95 -13.81 -20.03
N THR A 29 13.25 -13.51 -20.12
CA THR A 29 13.72 -12.11 -20.16
C THR A 29 13.15 -11.37 -21.36
N LYS A 30 13.19 -11.97 -22.56
CA LYS A 30 12.62 -11.39 -23.78
C LYS A 30 11.10 -11.19 -23.68
N ALA A 31 10.39 -12.15 -23.07
CA ALA A 31 8.97 -12.02 -22.82
C ALA A 31 8.68 -10.86 -21.85
N CYS A 32 9.45 -10.73 -20.77
CA CYS A 32 9.33 -9.63 -19.80
C CYS A 32 9.57 -8.26 -20.42
N GLU A 33 10.56 -8.13 -21.31
CA GLU A 33 10.84 -6.90 -22.03
C GLU A 33 9.69 -6.49 -22.96
N ALA A 34 8.93 -7.46 -23.49
CA ALA A 34 7.77 -7.21 -24.32
C ALA A 34 6.50 -6.86 -23.53
N LEU A 35 6.47 -7.09 -22.21
CA LEU A 35 5.31 -6.80 -21.38
C LEU A 35 5.12 -5.28 -21.21
N LYS A 36 3.91 -4.81 -21.50
CA LYS A 36 3.52 -3.43 -21.22
C LYS A 36 3.21 -3.28 -19.73
N THR A 37 4.04 -2.52 -19.02
CA THR A 37 3.83 -2.24 -17.60
C THR A 37 2.81 -1.12 -17.40
N THR A 38 1.86 -1.34 -16.51
CA THR A 38 0.85 -0.37 -16.09
C THR A 38 1.14 0.14 -14.69
N ILE A 39 0.52 1.26 -14.33
CA ILE A 39 0.52 1.72 -12.94
C ILE A 39 -0.46 0.86 -12.16
N TYR A 40 -0.07 0.48 -10.95
CA TYR A 40 -0.90 -0.16 -9.95
C TYR A 40 -1.00 0.74 -8.74
N VAL A 41 -2.11 0.67 -8.03
CA VAL A 41 -2.31 1.36 -6.76
C VAL A 41 -2.53 0.32 -5.68
N SER A 42 -1.91 0.48 -4.52
CA SER A 42 -2.10 -0.42 -3.39
C SER A 42 -2.07 0.30 -2.05
N CYS A 43 -2.69 -0.33 -1.05
CA CYS A 43 -2.49 -0.03 0.37
C CYS A 43 -1.42 -0.95 0.93
N VAL A 44 -0.41 -0.42 1.61
CA VAL A 44 0.53 -1.26 2.36
C VAL A 44 -0.13 -1.78 3.64
N THR A 45 -0.22 -3.10 3.77
CA THR A 45 -0.86 -3.77 4.90
C THR A 45 0.14 -4.37 5.88
N HIS A 46 1.30 -4.82 5.41
CA HIS A 46 2.35 -5.35 6.29
C HIS A 46 3.75 -5.08 5.74
N LEU A 47 4.69 -4.78 6.63
CA LEU A 47 6.13 -4.81 6.37
C LEU A 47 6.66 -6.13 6.94
N PHE A 48 7.19 -7.00 6.10
CA PHE A 48 7.74 -8.29 6.54
C PHE A 48 9.22 -8.20 6.90
N CYS A 49 9.90 -7.15 6.45
CA CYS A 49 11.31 -6.89 6.78
C CYS A 49 11.48 -5.44 7.19
N PHE A 50 12.31 -5.22 8.23
CA PHE A 50 12.73 -3.87 8.57
C PHE A 50 13.63 -3.32 7.44
N PRO A 51 13.43 -2.07 7.03
CA PRO A 51 14.28 -1.45 6.03
C PRO A 51 15.61 -1.08 6.69
N LEU A 52 16.51 -2.06 6.74
CA LEU A 52 17.85 -1.86 7.28
C LEU A 52 18.77 -1.28 6.20
N PRO A 53 19.65 -0.32 6.55
CA PRO A 53 20.65 0.16 5.62
C PRO A 53 21.50 -0.97 5.03
N GLY A 54 21.69 -0.97 3.71
CA GLY A 54 22.45 -2.01 2.98
C GLY A 54 21.64 -3.22 2.52
N VAL A 55 20.37 -3.36 2.96
CA VAL A 55 19.43 -4.31 2.34
C VAL A 55 18.90 -3.71 1.05
N GLU A 56 19.02 -4.39 -0.09
CA GLU A 56 18.61 -3.83 -1.39
C GLU A 56 17.08 -3.83 -1.61
N TYR A 57 16.39 -4.85 -1.10
CA TYR A 57 14.94 -5.00 -1.24
C TYR A 57 14.29 -5.39 0.08
N ILE A 58 13.11 -4.82 0.36
CA ILE A 58 12.27 -5.22 1.49
C ILE A 58 11.00 -5.89 0.98
N SER A 59 10.51 -6.85 1.75
CA SER A 59 9.26 -7.56 1.47
C SER A 59 8.09 -6.88 2.15
N VAL A 60 7.03 -6.62 1.39
CA VAL A 60 5.79 -5.99 1.86
C VAL A 60 4.58 -6.81 1.43
N SER A 61 3.55 -6.84 2.29
CA SER A 61 2.20 -7.20 1.88
C SER A 61 1.42 -5.93 1.58
N MET A 62 0.64 -5.97 0.52
CA MET A 62 -0.22 -4.87 0.12
C MET A 62 -1.51 -5.39 -0.49
N THR A 63 -2.57 -4.59 -0.38
CA THR A 63 -3.86 -4.86 -1.03
C THR A 63 -3.95 -3.96 -2.25
N LEU A 64 -4.00 -4.57 -3.44
CA LEU A 64 -4.19 -3.84 -4.70
C LEU A 64 -5.59 -3.21 -4.73
N ALA A 65 -5.64 -1.95 -5.13
CA ALA A 65 -6.89 -1.28 -5.43
C ALA A 65 -7.31 -1.59 -6.87
N SER A 66 -8.61 -1.81 -7.10
CA SER A 66 -9.19 -1.85 -8.44
C SER A 66 -9.60 -0.46 -8.88
N GLN A 67 -9.48 -0.20 -10.18
CA GLN A 67 -10.16 0.91 -10.83
C GLN A 67 -11.57 0.46 -11.20
N GLY A 68 -12.58 1.11 -10.65
CA GLY A 68 -13.98 0.69 -10.70
C GLY A 68 -14.32 -0.43 -9.71
N LEU A 69 -15.62 -0.71 -9.63
CA LEU A 69 -16.14 -1.81 -8.80
C LEU A 69 -15.63 -3.15 -9.36
N PRO A 70 -14.96 -3.98 -8.55
CA PRO A 70 -14.41 -5.24 -9.03
C PRO A 70 -15.51 -6.24 -9.37
N ASN A 71 -15.25 -7.11 -10.35
CA ASN A 71 -16.11 -8.25 -10.62
C ASN A 71 -16.11 -9.20 -9.43
N GLY A 72 -17.27 -9.75 -9.08
CA GLY A 72 -17.39 -10.78 -8.06
C GLY A 72 -16.77 -12.10 -8.52
N GLN A 73 -16.47 -12.95 -7.54
CA GLN A 73 -16.10 -14.35 -7.73
C GLN A 73 -17.09 -15.21 -6.91
N PRO A 74 -18.26 -15.54 -7.47
CA PRO A 74 -19.32 -16.27 -6.76
C PRO A 74 -18.86 -17.62 -6.22
N ASP A 75 -17.98 -18.32 -6.94
CA ASP A 75 -17.41 -19.62 -6.53
C ASP A 75 -16.57 -19.51 -5.24
N HIS A 76 -16.11 -18.31 -4.92
CA HIS A 76 -15.37 -17.99 -3.70
C HIS A 76 -16.20 -17.16 -2.71
N PHE A 77 -17.52 -17.04 -2.94
CA PHE A 77 -18.43 -16.21 -2.14
C PHE A 77 -18.01 -14.73 -2.06
N ILE A 78 -17.32 -14.22 -3.09
CA ILE A 78 -16.93 -12.81 -3.19
C ILE A 78 -17.92 -12.12 -4.12
N LEU A 79 -18.68 -11.18 -3.59
CA LEU A 79 -19.62 -10.37 -4.37
C LEU A 79 -19.02 -8.97 -4.62
N PRO A 80 -19.36 -8.29 -5.74
CA PRO A 80 -18.85 -6.94 -6.04
C PRO A 80 -19.13 -5.92 -4.93
N ASP A 81 -20.25 -6.10 -4.24
CA ASP A 81 -20.74 -5.21 -3.19
C ASP A 81 -19.95 -5.31 -1.88
N MET A 82 -19.12 -6.34 -1.72
CA MET A 82 -18.17 -6.50 -0.62
C MET A 82 -16.92 -5.62 -0.77
N ALA A 83 -16.75 -4.95 -1.92
CA ALA A 83 -15.62 -4.06 -2.17
C ALA A 83 -15.78 -2.71 -1.44
N VAL A 84 -14.72 -2.23 -0.80
CA VAL A 84 -14.78 -0.98 -0.03
C VAL A 84 -14.38 0.21 -0.92
N PRO A 85 -15.21 1.25 -1.04
CA PRO A 85 -14.86 2.41 -1.85
C PRO A 85 -13.72 3.22 -1.24
N ILE A 86 -12.98 3.92 -2.10
CA ILE A 86 -11.89 4.81 -1.72
C ILE A 86 -12.26 6.21 -2.17
N LEU A 87 -12.15 7.20 -1.27
CA LEU A 87 -12.44 8.59 -1.65
C LEU A 87 -11.59 9.03 -2.86
N PRO A 88 -12.20 9.71 -3.85
CA PRO A 88 -13.53 10.33 -3.82
C PRO A 88 -14.72 9.42 -4.16
N SER A 89 -14.51 8.15 -4.51
CA SER A 89 -15.61 7.21 -4.77
C SER A 89 -16.46 7.00 -3.52
N ASN A 90 -17.78 7.01 -3.69
CA ASN A 90 -18.78 6.84 -2.62
C ASN A 90 -19.84 5.77 -2.94
N PHE A 91 -19.77 5.16 -4.13
CA PHE A 91 -20.75 4.17 -4.54
C PHE A 91 -20.37 2.80 -3.98
N ASN A 92 -21.15 2.28 -3.05
CA ASN A 92 -21.14 0.87 -2.63
C ASN A 92 -22.60 0.40 -2.45
N PRO A 93 -23.02 -0.73 -3.07
CA PRO A 93 -24.37 -1.27 -2.91
C PRO A 93 -24.77 -1.61 -1.46
N LEU A 94 -23.82 -2.01 -0.61
CA LEU A 94 -23.98 -2.27 0.83
C LEU A 94 -23.75 -1.01 1.70
N ALA A 95 -23.63 0.18 1.10
CA ALA A 95 -23.46 1.46 1.79
C ALA A 95 -22.27 1.51 2.78
N GLN A 96 -21.20 0.74 2.52
CA GLN A 96 -19.99 0.81 3.35
C GLN A 96 -19.33 2.19 3.20
N PRO A 97 -18.82 2.79 4.31
CA PRO A 97 -18.20 4.10 4.27
C PRO A 97 -16.89 4.05 3.45
N PRO A 98 -16.65 5.06 2.59
CA PRO A 98 -15.42 5.11 1.82
C PRO A 98 -14.22 5.39 2.71
N LEU A 99 -13.10 4.77 2.36
CA LEU A 99 -11.84 4.97 3.07
C LEU A 99 -11.19 6.28 2.66
N ASN A 100 -10.79 7.06 3.66
CA ASN A 100 -10.08 8.31 3.45
C ASN A 100 -8.64 8.06 2.97
N ARG A 101 -8.10 9.03 2.23
CA ARG A 101 -6.74 9.03 1.69
C ARG A 101 -6.10 10.38 1.98
N THR A 102 -4.86 10.34 2.43
CA THR A 102 -4.08 11.57 2.67
C THR A 102 -3.59 12.20 1.37
N GLN A 103 -3.41 11.40 0.32
CA GLN A 103 -2.91 11.84 -0.97
C GLN A 103 -3.87 11.43 -2.09
N PRO A 104 -3.97 12.22 -3.18
CA PRO A 104 -4.80 11.88 -4.32
C PRO A 104 -4.27 10.62 -5.01
N LEU A 105 -5.17 9.72 -5.36
CA LEU A 105 -4.86 8.54 -6.16
C LEU A 105 -4.85 8.86 -7.66
N PRO A 106 -4.17 8.05 -8.50
CA PRO A 106 -4.19 8.20 -9.95
C PRO A 106 -5.59 8.19 -10.57
N TRP A 107 -6.57 7.52 -9.94
CA TRP A 107 -7.95 7.41 -10.42
C TRP A 107 -8.95 7.76 -9.32
N PRO A 108 -10.07 8.43 -9.65
CA PRO A 108 -11.08 8.83 -8.68
C PRO A 108 -12.02 7.69 -8.24
N ASP A 109 -12.10 6.62 -9.03
CA ASP A 109 -13.02 5.49 -8.88
C ASP A 109 -12.33 4.24 -8.30
N CYS A 110 -11.49 4.41 -7.27
CA CYS A 110 -10.75 3.31 -6.69
C CYS A 110 -11.56 2.52 -5.63
N TYR A 111 -11.35 1.21 -5.57
CA TYR A 111 -11.96 0.30 -4.60
C TYR A 111 -10.93 -0.67 -4.02
N HIS A 112 -11.17 -1.16 -2.81
CA HIS A 112 -10.48 -2.32 -2.25
C HIS A 112 -11.32 -3.57 -2.49
N PRO A 113 -10.86 -4.50 -3.35
CA PRO A 113 -11.50 -5.79 -3.51
C PRO A 113 -11.38 -6.62 -2.22
N THR A 114 -12.32 -7.52 -2.02
CA THR A 114 -12.35 -8.41 -0.86
C THR A 114 -11.27 -9.49 -0.99
N LEU A 115 -10.58 -9.79 0.11
CA LEU A 115 -9.58 -10.87 0.22
C LEU A 115 -8.38 -10.78 -0.73
N THR A 116 -8.03 -9.58 -1.22
CA THR A 116 -6.82 -9.40 -2.03
C THR A 116 -5.61 -9.07 -1.17
N ALA A 117 -4.58 -9.93 -1.26
CA ALA A 117 -3.25 -9.68 -0.72
C ALA A 117 -2.21 -9.97 -1.80
N THR A 118 -1.24 -9.09 -1.92
CA THR A 118 -0.16 -9.18 -2.88
C THR A 118 1.15 -8.95 -2.16
N HIS A 119 2.10 -9.85 -2.39
CA HIS A 119 3.42 -9.78 -1.77
C HIS A 119 4.39 -9.24 -2.82
N CYS A 120 5.06 -8.14 -2.48
CA CYS A 120 6.01 -7.48 -3.37
C CYS A 120 7.35 -7.28 -2.69
N HIS A 121 8.41 -7.35 -3.49
CA HIS A 121 9.71 -6.81 -3.14
C HIS A 121 9.78 -5.38 -3.66
N ILE A 122 10.07 -4.44 -2.76
CA ILE A 122 10.27 -3.04 -3.12
C ILE A 122 11.71 -2.66 -2.84
N ARG A 123 12.28 -1.83 -3.71
CA ARG A 123 13.65 -1.33 -3.53
C ARG A 123 13.72 -0.53 -2.24
N ASN A 124 14.72 -0.84 -1.41
CA ASN A 124 15.02 -0.11 -0.21
C ASN A 124 16.07 0.95 -0.53
N ASP A 125 15.65 2.21 -0.49
CA ASP A 125 16.52 3.34 -0.79
C ASP A 125 17.18 3.94 0.47
N LEU A 126 17.11 3.27 1.62
CA LEU A 126 17.81 3.72 2.83
C LEU A 126 19.31 3.46 2.73
N ILE A 127 20.10 4.54 2.84
CA ILE A 127 21.56 4.51 2.81
C ILE A 127 22.12 4.49 4.24
N VAL A 128 23.21 3.75 4.45
CA VAL A 128 23.91 3.72 5.74
C VAL A 128 24.46 5.11 6.05
N GLY A 129 24.05 5.69 7.18
CA GLY A 129 24.54 7.00 7.65
C GLY A 129 23.57 8.16 7.43
N ASP A 130 22.47 7.95 6.69
CA ASP A 130 21.41 8.96 6.64
C ASP A 130 20.71 9.06 8.01
N PRO A 131 20.33 10.28 8.44
CA PRO A 131 19.48 10.44 9.61
C PRO A 131 18.20 9.64 9.45
N TRP A 132 17.73 9.03 10.54
CA TRP A 132 16.41 8.41 10.55
C TRP A 132 15.36 9.40 10.06
N LEU A 133 14.52 8.95 9.11
CA LEU A 133 13.42 9.77 8.63
C LEU A 133 12.52 10.13 9.81
N ASN A 134 12.14 11.40 9.90
CA ASN A 134 11.14 11.81 10.88
C ASN A 134 9.86 10.98 10.68
N PRO A 135 9.23 10.49 11.76
CA PRO A 135 8.00 9.73 11.64
C PRO A 135 6.96 10.57 10.90
N LYS A 136 6.42 10.02 9.80
CA LYS A 136 5.40 10.70 8.97
C LYS A 136 4.20 11.14 9.80
N TYR A 137 3.85 10.31 10.78
CA TYR A 137 2.77 10.55 11.71
C TYR A 137 3.38 10.86 13.09
N GLN A 138 3.48 12.15 13.41
CA GLN A 138 3.77 12.57 14.77
C GLN A 138 2.48 12.48 15.57
N THR A 139 2.44 11.62 16.59
CA THR A 139 1.39 11.73 17.60
C THR A 139 1.51 13.12 18.21
N ARG A 140 0.51 13.98 18.01
CA ARG A 140 0.40 15.23 18.75
C ARG A 140 0.28 14.83 20.21
N THR A 141 1.38 14.86 20.94
CA THR A 141 1.36 14.71 22.39
C THR A 141 0.71 15.98 22.92
N ALA A 142 -0.63 15.97 23.00
CA ALA A 142 -1.36 16.90 23.81
C ALA A 142 -1.17 16.50 25.27
N PHE A 143 0.07 16.55 25.78
CA PHE A 143 0.27 16.95 27.17
C PHE A 143 0.10 18.46 27.19
N GLY A 144 -1.14 18.91 26.96
CA GLY A 144 -1.56 20.16 27.55
C GLY A 144 -1.43 19.97 29.06
N GLU A 145 -0.72 20.87 29.70
CA GLU A 145 -0.66 20.98 31.15
C GLU A 145 -2.08 20.91 31.71
N LEU A 146 -2.47 19.74 32.22
CA LEU A 146 -3.63 19.64 33.09
C LEU A 146 -3.19 20.26 34.41
N PRO A 147 -3.78 21.39 34.85
CA PRO A 147 -3.45 21.94 36.16
C PRO A 147 -3.87 20.89 37.19
N LEU A 148 -2.88 20.38 37.95
CA LEU A 148 -3.09 19.55 39.12
C LEU A 148 -3.93 20.36 40.12
N THR A 149 -5.25 20.19 40.04
CA THR A 149 -6.15 20.71 41.06
C THR A 149 -6.01 19.78 42.25
N ARG A 150 -5.25 20.20 43.27
CA ARG A 150 -5.22 19.52 44.57
C ARG A 150 -6.65 19.52 45.12
N CYS A 151 -7.29 18.35 45.19
CA CYS A 151 -8.37 18.15 46.15
C CYS A 151 -7.73 18.17 47.56
N GLY A 152 -8.00 19.24 48.30
CA GLY A 152 -7.76 19.27 49.75
C GLY A 152 -8.67 18.27 50.44
N ALA A 153 -8.13 17.60 51.45
CA ALA A 153 -8.88 16.87 52.47
C ALA A 153 -9.41 17.86 53.52
#